data_AF-A0A8T0MLP0-F1
#
_entry.id   AF-A0A8T0MLP0-F1
#
_cell.length_a   1.000
_cell.length_b   1.000
_cell.length_c   1.000
_cell.angle_alpha   90.00
_cell.angle_beta   90.00
_cell.angle_gamma   90.00
#
_symmetry.space_group_name_H-M   'P 1'
#
loop_
_entity.id
_entity.type
_entity.pdbx_description
1 polymer ?
#
loop_
_entity_poly.entity_id
_entity_poly.type
_entity_poly.pdbx_seq_one_letter_code
_entity_poly.pdbx_strand_id
1 'polypeptide(L)'
;MGRGTRSTNLAFRSDNLYLSAFTNGAGEWFSFQPDQENDYVVPGSTILGFRSKYASLLGDEETGRRRQGWEYLVNLQVGPEAVRDAADVVSDFNPLTTPVRKIKKAIATLIVAFMVAQRFPFIRQIISGYWETGDEGTLGARGAQLVVNWNEISCALRLWDGSADKSKWDSKEANRLKQQPPTGLGITTPNDALEEIWPILMGVCSY
;
A
#
# COMPACT_ATOMS: atom_id res chain seq x y z
N MET A 1 -0.57 12.16 16.19
CA MET A 1 0.27 11.07 15.65
C MET A 1 1.64 11.64 15.38
N GLY A 2 2.67 10.81 15.57
CA GLY A 2 3.93 11.22 16.20
C GLY A 2 3.73 11.35 17.72
N ARG A 3 4.68 10.87 18.53
CA ARG A 3 4.65 11.10 19.97
C ARG A 3 5.11 12.53 20.25
N GLY A 4 4.33 13.28 21.03
CA GLY A 4 4.60 14.67 21.37
C GLY A 4 4.31 15.63 20.23
N THR A 5 5.29 16.46 19.86
CA THR A 5 5.20 17.48 18.80
C THR A 5 5.63 16.98 17.42
N ARG A 6 6.02 15.70 17.30
CA ARG A 6 6.43 15.09 16.04
C ARG A 6 5.28 15.08 15.03
N SER A 7 5.58 15.48 13.81
CA SER A 7 4.60 15.54 12.74
C SER A 7 5.25 15.33 11.38
N THR A 8 4.47 14.87 10.41
CA THR A 8 4.87 14.65 9.03
C THR A 8 3.66 14.85 8.13
N ASN A 9 3.89 15.31 6.90
CA ASN A 9 2.87 15.34 5.87
C ASN A 9 3.12 14.24 4.86
N LEU A 10 2.06 13.57 4.43
CA LEU A 10 2.09 12.54 3.39
C LEU A 10 1.32 13.06 2.17
N ALA A 11 1.99 13.15 1.02
CA ALA A 11 1.38 13.61 -0.22
C ALA A 11 0.95 12.42 -1.08
N PHE A 12 -0.36 12.19 -1.14
CA PHE A 12 -0.97 11.16 -1.98
C PHE A 12 -1.52 11.76 -3.27
N ARG A 13 -1.37 11.05 -4.39
CA ARG A 13 -1.98 11.47 -5.65
C ARG A 13 -3.48 11.24 -5.60
N SER A 14 -4.26 12.18 -6.10
CA SER A 14 -5.73 12.05 -6.15
C SER A 14 -6.22 11.03 -7.18
N ASP A 15 -5.42 10.71 -8.20
CA ASP A 15 -5.79 9.80 -9.29
C ASP A 15 -5.68 8.31 -8.91
N ASN A 16 -4.72 7.95 -8.04
CA ASN A 16 -4.46 6.56 -7.66
C ASN A 16 -4.15 6.35 -6.17
N LEU A 17 -4.24 7.39 -5.33
CA LEU A 17 -3.96 7.35 -3.89
C LEU A 17 -2.53 6.89 -3.54
N TYR A 18 -1.59 6.85 -4.49
CA TYR A 18 -0.21 6.46 -4.21
C TYR A 18 0.56 7.61 -3.55
N LEU A 19 1.41 7.27 -2.59
CA LEU A 19 2.29 8.23 -1.94
C LEU A 19 3.35 8.69 -2.93
N SER A 20 3.40 10.00 -3.20
CA SER A 20 4.39 10.62 -4.08
C SER A 20 5.57 11.20 -3.30
N ALA A 21 5.30 11.76 -2.13
CA ALA A 21 6.29 12.44 -1.31
C ALA A 21 5.84 12.52 0.15
N PHE A 22 6.75 12.90 1.03
CA PHE A 22 6.46 13.23 2.41
C PHE A 22 7.31 14.40 2.91
N THR A 23 6.93 15.00 4.04
CA THR A 23 7.80 15.92 4.78
C THR A 23 8.32 15.30 6.06
N ASN A 24 9.53 15.63 6.48
CA ASN A 24 9.90 15.44 7.89
C ASN A 24 9.28 16.54 8.76
N GLY A 25 9.56 16.52 10.07
CA GLY A 25 9.06 17.49 11.04
C GLY A 25 9.66 18.90 10.88
N ALA A 26 10.76 19.03 10.14
CA ALA A 26 11.33 20.33 9.75
C ALA A 26 10.67 20.94 8.50
N GLY A 27 9.75 20.21 7.86
CA GLY A 27 9.06 20.65 6.64
C GLY A 27 9.84 20.42 5.35
N GLU A 28 10.96 19.68 5.40
CA GLU A 28 11.74 19.33 4.22
C GLU A 28 11.01 18.26 3.40
N TRP A 29 10.90 18.46 2.09
CA TRP A 29 10.20 17.55 1.19
C TRP A 29 11.12 16.46 0.64
N PHE A 30 10.60 15.23 0.60
CA PHE A 30 11.29 14.07 0.04
C PHE A 30 10.38 13.34 -0.95
N SER A 31 10.87 13.15 -2.18
CA SER A 31 10.19 12.37 -3.22
C SER A 31 10.91 11.05 -3.47
N PHE A 32 10.16 10.03 -3.87
CA PHE A 32 10.74 8.75 -4.27
C PHE A 32 11.50 8.84 -5.59
N GLN A 33 12.40 7.90 -5.82
CA GLN A 33 13.00 7.70 -7.14
C GLN A 33 11.90 7.40 -8.18
N PRO A 34 11.84 8.11 -9.30
CA PRO A 34 10.84 7.90 -10.34
C PRO A 34 11.05 6.57 -11.09
N ASP A 35 9.97 5.83 -11.39
CA ASP A 35 9.97 4.60 -12.19
C ASP A 35 10.18 4.86 -13.67
N GLN A 36 9.71 6.02 -14.15
CA GLN A 36 9.88 6.50 -15.51
C GLN A 36 10.34 7.95 -15.50
N GLU A 37 11.00 8.40 -16.56
CA GLU A 37 11.55 9.76 -16.68
C GLU A 37 10.51 10.86 -16.42
N ASN A 38 9.23 10.60 -16.73
CA ASN A 38 8.13 11.55 -16.59
C ASN A 38 7.29 11.37 -15.32
N ASP A 39 7.70 10.50 -14.38
CA ASP A 39 6.98 10.37 -13.12
C ASP A 39 7.09 11.65 -12.28
N TYR A 40 5.97 12.01 -11.64
CA TYR A 40 5.89 13.23 -10.85
C TYR A 40 6.83 13.19 -9.63
N VAL A 41 7.62 14.26 -9.49
CA VAL A 41 8.47 14.56 -8.34
C VAL A 41 8.07 15.94 -7.82
N VAL A 42 7.91 16.09 -6.50
CA VAL A 42 7.57 17.39 -5.91
C VAL A 42 8.71 18.39 -6.20
N PRO A 43 8.43 19.54 -6.84
CA PRO A 43 9.46 20.53 -7.11
C PRO A 43 10.20 20.97 -5.84
N GLY A 44 11.53 21.02 -5.91
CA GLY A 44 12.38 21.41 -4.77
C GLY A 44 12.54 20.33 -3.68
N SER A 45 11.96 19.14 -3.85
CA SER A 45 12.17 18.02 -2.92
C SER A 45 13.51 17.34 -3.12
N THR A 46 14.02 16.69 -2.07
CA THR A 46 15.15 15.77 -2.16
C THR A 46 14.68 14.43 -2.71
N ILE A 47 15.31 13.96 -3.79
CA ILE A 47 14.99 12.67 -4.39
C ILE A 47 15.69 11.55 -3.61
N LEU A 48 14.91 10.61 -3.11
CA LEU A 48 15.39 9.44 -2.40
C LEU A 48 15.96 8.41 -3.37
N GLY A 49 16.99 7.67 -2.95
CA GLY A 49 17.58 6.58 -3.74
C GLY A 49 16.74 5.29 -3.80
N PHE A 50 15.43 5.36 -3.51
CA PHE A 50 14.53 4.22 -3.53
C PHE A 50 13.11 4.60 -3.96
N ARG A 51 12.36 3.59 -4.41
CA ARG A 51 11.05 3.73 -5.07
C ARG A 51 9.91 3.52 -4.06
N SER A 52 8.71 3.96 -4.41
CA SER A 52 7.53 3.88 -3.52
C SER A 52 6.85 2.49 -3.49
N LYS A 53 7.21 1.58 -4.40
CA LYS A 53 6.62 0.23 -4.48
C LYS A 53 7.08 -0.65 -3.31
N TYR A 54 6.20 -1.53 -2.82
CA TYR A 54 6.51 -2.39 -1.68
C TYR A 54 7.74 -3.28 -1.86
N ALA A 55 8.04 -3.72 -3.08
CA ALA A 55 9.28 -4.44 -3.37
C ALA A 55 10.53 -3.59 -3.10
N SER A 56 10.49 -2.27 -3.34
CA SER A 56 11.61 -1.37 -3.02
C SER A 56 11.64 -0.98 -1.54
N LEU A 57 10.48 -0.86 -0.89
CA LEU A 57 10.36 -0.46 0.52
C LEU A 57 10.67 -1.61 1.49
N LEU A 58 10.14 -2.80 1.22
CA LEU A 58 10.17 -3.94 2.13
C LEU A 58 10.95 -5.13 1.56
N GLY A 59 11.32 -5.08 0.28
CA GLY A 59 12.13 -6.10 -0.32
C GLY A 59 13.55 -6.12 0.24
N ASP A 60 14.10 -7.33 0.23
CA ASP A 60 15.47 -7.59 0.60
C ASP A 60 16.27 -7.77 -0.70
N GLU A 61 16.90 -6.69 -1.15
CA GLU A 61 17.78 -6.71 -2.34
C GLU A 61 19.03 -7.57 -2.11
N GLU A 62 19.42 -7.83 -0.85
CA GLU A 62 20.64 -8.56 -0.49
C GLU A 62 20.48 -10.09 -0.64
N THR A 63 19.28 -10.62 -0.38
CA THR A 63 19.08 -12.09 -0.40
C THR A 63 18.90 -12.70 -1.79
N GLY A 64 18.71 -11.89 -2.84
CA GLY A 64 18.46 -12.36 -4.21
C GLY A 64 17.19 -13.24 -4.39
N ARG A 65 16.41 -13.47 -3.33
CA ARG A 65 15.19 -14.28 -3.36
C ARG A 65 14.06 -13.46 -3.96
N ARG A 66 13.61 -13.85 -5.16
CA ARG A 66 12.35 -13.36 -5.73
C ARG A 66 11.18 -13.88 -4.90
N ARG A 67 10.62 -13.00 -4.08
CA ARG A 67 9.34 -13.19 -3.41
C ARG A 67 8.21 -12.61 -4.25
N GLN A 68 7.00 -13.10 -4.07
CA GLN A 68 5.83 -12.41 -4.59
C GLN A 68 5.62 -11.10 -3.80
N GLY A 69 5.14 -10.04 -4.45
CA GLY A 69 5.06 -8.72 -3.84
C GLY A 69 4.31 -8.66 -2.50
N TRP A 70 3.31 -9.53 -2.31
CA TRP A 70 2.54 -9.62 -1.07
C TRP A 70 3.32 -10.25 0.09
N GLU A 71 4.30 -11.12 -0.17
CA GLU A 71 5.04 -11.82 0.89
C GLU A 71 5.85 -10.85 1.77
N TYR A 72 6.22 -9.69 1.23
CA TYR A 72 6.90 -8.64 2.00
C TYR A 72 5.98 -7.95 3.03
N LEU A 73 4.66 -8.03 2.84
CA LEU A 73 3.66 -7.33 3.64
C LEU A 73 3.07 -8.20 4.76
N VAL A 74 3.20 -9.52 4.68
CA VAL A 74 2.57 -10.47 5.62
C VAL A 74 2.91 -10.14 7.08
N ASN A 75 4.19 -9.83 7.33
CA ASN A 75 4.71 -9.56 8.67
C ASN A 75 4.86 -8.06 8.97
N LEU A 76 4.27 -7.18 8.14
CA LEU A 76 4.30 -5.75 8.41
C LEU A 76 3.43 -5.46 9.64
N GLN A 77 4.05 -4.86 10.66
CA GLN A 77 3.36 -4.45 11.88
C GLN A 77 2.51 -3.20 11.59
N VAL A 78 1.25 -3.25 12.01
CA VAL A 78 0.23 -2.21 11.73
C VAL A 78 -0.58 -1.82 12.97
N GLY A 79 -0.12 -2.23 14.16
CA GLY A 79 -0.70 -1.81 15.43
C GLY A 79 -0.39 -0.35 15.81
N PRO A 80 -1.00 0.16 16.88
CA PRO A 80 -0.92 1.56 17.25
C PRO A 80 0.50 2.06 17.54
N GLU A 81 1.33 1.29 18.24
CA GLU A 81 2.73 1.64 18.49
C GLU A 81 3.56 1.56 17.22
N ALA A 82 3.37 0.55 16.37
CA ALA A 82 4.06 0.46 15.09
C ALA A 82 3.78 1.67 14.18
N VAL A 83 2.53 2.15 14.14
CA VAL A 83 2.14 3.34 13.37
C VAL A 83 2.70 4.62 14.00
N ARG A 84 2.70 4.74 15.32
CA ARG A 84 3.32 5.89 16.03
C ARG A 84 4.82 5.94 15.83
N ASP A 85 5.51 4.81 15.96
CA ASP A 85 6.95 4.68 15.68
C ASP A 85 7.28 5.04 14.25
N ALA A 86 6.46 4.59 13.29
CA ALA A 86 6.64 4.93 11.90
C ALA A 86 6.49 6.45 11.67
N ALA A 87 5.50 7.09 12.29
CA ALA A 87 5.32 8.54 12.23
C ALA A 87 6.51 9.29 12.86
N ASP A 88 7.03 8.80 13.98
CA ASP A 88 8.23 9.36 14.63
C ASP A 88 9.45 9.26 13.71
N VAL A 89 9.66 8.12 13.04
CA VAL A 89 10.77 7.92 12.09
C VAL A 89 10.67 8.86 10.90
N VAL A 90 9.48 9.07 10.34
CA VAL A 90 9.30 9.97 9.20
C VAL A 90 9.45 11.43 9.64
N SER A 91 8.93 11.79 10.81
CA SER A 91 9.11 13.12 11.41
C SER A 91 10.59 13.44 11.67
N ASP A 92 11.35 12.49 12.19
CA ASP A 92 12.76 12.68 12.53
C ASP A 92 13.70 12.35 11.36
N PHE A 93 13.16 12.15 10.14
CA PHE A 93 13.94 11.69 9.00
C PHE A 93 15.03 12.71 8.61
N ASN A 94 16.25 12.21 8.60
CA ASN A 94 17.42 12.87 8.05
C ASN A 94 18.16 11.89 7.11
N PRO A 95 18.30 12.20 5.81
CA PRO A 95 18.89 11.28 4.83
C PRO A 95 20.37 10.94 5.11
N LEU A 96 21.08 11.75 5.88
CA LEU A 96 22.50 11.53 6.22
C LEU A 96 22.69 10.54 7.37
N THR A 97 21.70 10.39 8.24
CA THR A 97 21.85 9.62 9.50
C THR A 97 20.80 8.53 9.69
N THR A 98 19.64 8.64 9.04
CA THR A 98 18.56 7.67 9.19
C THR A 98 18.86 6.41 8.38
N PRO A 99 18.90 5.21 8.99
CA PRO A 99 19.09 3.98 8.24
C PRO A 99 17.99 3.80 7.19
N VAL A 100 18.39 3.56 5.93
CA VAL A 100 17.46 3.45 4.78
C VAL A 100 16.36 2.40 5.03
N ARG A 101 16.71 1.25 5.62
CA ARG A 101 15.73 0.21 5.98
C ARG A 101 14.67 0.69 6.97
N LYS A 102 15.04 1.58 7.91
CA LYS A 102 14.13 2.11 8.94
C LYS A 102 13.09 3.03 8.31
N ILE A 103 13.52 3.99 7.48
CA ILE A 103 12.61 4.91 6.80
C ILE A 103 11.72 4.18 5.79
N LYS A 104 12.28 3.24 5.01
CA LYS A 104 11.48 2.44 4.06
C LYS A 104 10.36 1.65 4.75
N LYS A 105 10.66 0.99 5.88
CA LYS A 105 9.65 0.27 6.68
C LYS A 105 8.61 1.22 7.26
N ALA A 106 9.04 2.36 7.82
CA ALA A 106 8.14 3.36 8.39
C ALA A 106 7.15 3.89 7.34
N ILE A 107 7.64 4.26 6.16
CA ILE A 107 6.80 4.69 5.03
C ILE A 107 5.80 3.60 4.66
N ALA A 108 6.23 2.35 4.52
CA ALA A 108 5.32 1.24 4.21
C ALA A 108 4.23 1.05 5.27
N THR A 109 4.58 1.12 6.56
CA THR A 109 3.63 1.06 7.68
C THR A 109 2.60 2.19 7.58
N LEU A 110 3.01 3.44 7.34
CA LEU A 110 2.07 4.56 7.21
C LEU A 110 1.18 4.46 5.97
N ILE A 111 1.72 4.05 4.82
CA ILE A 111 0.92 3.82 3.60
C ILE A 111 -0.17 2.78 3.89
N VAL A 112 0.18 1.70 4.58
CA VAL A 112 -0.77 0.64 4.91
C VAL A 112 -1.81 1.13 5.91
N ALA A 113 -1.36 1.76 7.00
CA ALA A 113 -2.22 2.24 8.07
C ALA A 113 -3.29 3.23 7.60
N PHE A 114 -2.94 4.09 6.64
CA PHE A 114 -3.85 5.13 6.15
C PHE A 114 -4.47 4.79 4.81
N MET A 115 -3.69 4.77 3.73
CA MET A 115 -4.29 4.68 2.38
C MET A 115 -4.76 3.28 2.02
N VAL A 116 -4.05 2.23 2.43
CA VAL A 116 -4.55 0.87 2.20
C VAL A 116 -5.80 0.63 3.05
N ALA A 117 -5.84 1.07 4.30
CA ALA A 117 -7.05 1.00 5.12
C ALA A 117 -8.23 1.77 4.50
N GLN A 118 -7.98 2.87 3.78
CA GLN A 118 -9.04 3.52 3.00
C GLN A 118 -9.50 2.63 1.85
N ARG A 119 -8.57 2.05 1.07
CA ARG A 119 -8.83 1.23 -0.11
C ARG A 119 -9.56 -0.09 0.18
N PHE A 120 -9.34 -0.68 1.35
CA PHE A 120 -9.77 -2.04 1.67
C PHE A 120 -10.49 -2.07 3.02
N PRO A 121 -11.84 -2.23 3.04
CA PRO A 121 -12.60 -2.36 4.28
C PRO A 121 -12.08 -3.47 5.20
N PHE A 122 -11.67 -4.61 4.65
CA PHE A 122 -11.05 -5.71 5.41
C PHE A 122 -9.80 -5.26 6.20
N ILE A 123 -8.91 -4.51 5.55
CA ILE A 123 -7.67 -4.03 6.18
C ILE A 123 -7.98 -2.92 7.19
N ARG A 124 -8.98 -2.07 6.90
CA ARG A 124 -9.49 -1.09 7.86
C ARG A 124 -9.95 -1.75 9.14
N GLN A 125 -10.73 -2.83 9.05
CA GLN A 125 -11.22 -3.56 10.22
C GLN A 125 -10.08 -4.16 11.05
N ILE A 126 -9.05 -4.73 10.41
CA ILE A 126 -7.85 -5.23 11.11
C ILE A 126 -7.18 -4.10 11.90
N ILE A 127 -6.89 -2.97 11.25
CA ILE A 127 -6.17 -1.84 11.88
C ILE A 127 -7.03 -1.20 12.98
N SER A 128 -8.32 -0.99 12.73
CA SER A 128 -9.26 -0.47 13.73
C SER A 128 -9.35 -1.39 14.94
N GLY A 129 -9.40 -2.71 14.74
CA GLY A 129 -9.39 -3.68 15.82
C GLY A 129 -8.16 -3.57 16.72
N TYR A 130 -6.96 -3.51 16.13
CA TYR A 130 -5.73 -3.28 16.91
C TYR A 130 -5.74 -1.94 17.65
N TRP A 131 -6.31 -0.90 17.05
CA TRP A 131 -6.40 0.41 17.68
C TRP A 131 -7.39 0.45 18.86
N GLU A 132 -8.48 -0.31 18.77
CA GLU A 132 -9.52 -0.43 19.81
C GLU A 132 -9.02 -1.23 21.01
N THR A 133 -8.30 -2.34 20.78
CA THR A 133 -7.77 -3.17 21.86
C THR A 133 -6.46 -2.63 22.42
N GLY A 134 -5.71 -1.84 21.64
CA GLY A 134 -4.36 -1.41 21.96
C GLY A 134 -3.30 -2.47 21.65
N ASP A 135 -3.67 -3.58 21.02
CA ASP A 135 -2.76 -4.66 20.68
C ASP A 135 -1.92 -4.36 19.43
N GLU A 136 -0.75 -4.99 19.35
CA GLU A 136 0.06 -5.01 18.14
C GLU A 136 -0.28 -6.21 17.26
N GLY A 137 -0.03 -6.09 15.95
CA GLY A 137 -0.24 -7.19 15.03
C GLY A 137 0.08 -6.87 13.58
N THR A 138 -0.26 -7.82 12.70
CA THR A 138 0.16 -7.81 11.29
C THR A 138 -1.02 -7.93 10.34
N LEU A 139 -0.81 -7.61 9.06
CA LEU A 139 -1.84 -7.77 8.02
C LEU A 139 -2.24 -9.24 7.76
N GLY A 140 -1.33 -10.18 8.03
CA GLY A 140 -1.47 -11.57 7.61
C GLY A 140 -1.44 -11.75 6.08
N ALA A 141 -1.55 -13.00 5.63
CA ALA A 141 -1.44 -13.34 4.21
C ALA A 141 -2.58 -12.73 3.37
N ARG A 142 -3.82 -12.79 3.88
CA ARG A 142 -5.00 -12.25 3.18
C ARG A 142 -4.89 -10.74 2.97
N GLY A 143 -4.62 -9.98 4.03
CA GLY A 143 -4.46 -8.53 3.94
C GLY A 143 -3.33 -8.15 2.98
N ALA A 144 -2.19 -8.85 3.06
CA ALA A 144 -1.07 -8.64 2.17
C ALA A 144 -1.39 -8.91 0.69
N GLN A 145 -2.17 -9.95 0.38
CA GLN A 145 -2.58 -10.26 -0.99
C GLN A 145 -3.56 -9.22 -1.54
N LEU A 146 -4.50 -8.74 -0.72
CA LEU A 146 -5.43 -7.69 -1.13
C LEU A 146 -4.67 -6.43 -1.58
N VAL A 147 -3.69 -5.98 -0.78
CA VAL A 147 -2.87 -4.79 -1.05
C VAL A 147 -2.30 -4.79 -2.47
N VAL A 148 -1.71 -5.91 -2.91
CA VAL A 148 -1.02 -5.99 -4.21
C VAL A 148 -1.96 -6.25 -5.39
N ASN A 149 -3.21 -6.63 -5.12
CA ASN A 149 -4.21 -6.95 -6.15
C ASN A 149 -5.24 -5.83 -6.37
N TRP A 150 -5.06 -4.65 -5.77
CA TRP A 150 -6.00 -3.53 -5.93
C TRP A 150 -6.32 -3.21 -7.41
N ASN A 151 -5.29 -3.16 -8.26
CA ASN A 151 -5.46 -2.90 -9.70
C ASN A 151 -6.22 -4.03 -10.39
N GLU A 152 -5.89 -5.29 -10.06
CA GLU A 152 -6.52 -6.47 -10.63
C GLU A 152 -8.02 -6.52 -10.32
N ILE A 153 -8.39 -6.30 -9.04
CA ILE A 153 -9.79 -6.24 -8.58
C ILE A 153 -10.51 -5.08 -9.27
N SER A 154 -9.88 -3.90 -9.31
CA SER A 154 -10.45 -2.72 -9.97
C SER A 154 -10.68 -2.92 -11.47
N CYS A 155 -9.78 -3.66 -12.13
CA CYS A 155 -9.92 -4.00 -13.55
C CYS A 155 -11.01 -5.02 -13.80
N ALA A 156 -11.08 -6.09 -13.00
CA ALA A 156 -12.14 -7.07 -13.10
C ALA A 156 -13.52 -6.42 -12.96
N LEU A 157 -13.69 -5.52 -11.98
CA LEU A 157 -14.93 -4.75 -11.78
C LEU A 157 -15.27 -3.85 -12.98
N ARG A 158 -14.31 -3.09 -13.51
CA ARG A 158 -14.57 -2.19 -14.64
C ARG A 158 -14.87 -2.95 -15.93
N LEU A 159 -14.22 -4.08 -16.17
CA LEU A 159 -14.50 -4.93 -17.33
C LEU A 159 -15.90 -5.58 -17.21
N TRP A 160 -16.27 -6.02 -16.01
CA TRP A 160 -17.63 -6.49 -15.74
C TRP A 160 -18.67 -5.36 -15.89
N ASP A 161 -18.38 -4.15 -15.44
CA ASP A 161 -19.26 -2.99 -15.60
C ASP A 161 -19.38 -2.52 -17.05
N GLY A 162 -18.34 -2.71 -17.87
CA GLY A 162 -18.39 -2.48 -19.32
C GLY A 162 -19.04 -3.63 -20.13
N SER A 163 -19.18 -4.82 -19.54
CA SER A 163 -19.76 -6.00 -20.19
C SER A 163 -21.25 -5.82 -20.49
N ALA A 164 -21.69 -6.31 -21.67
CA ALA A 164 -23.11 -6.43 -22.01
C ALA A 164 -23.84 -7.51 -21.20
N ASP A 165 -23.12 -8.55 -20.76
CA ASP A 165 -23.65 -9.65 -19.97
C ASP A 165 -23.14 -9.57 -18.53
N LYS A 166 -24.02 -9.10 -17.63
CA LYS A 166 -23.70 -8.94 -16.20
C LYS A 166 -23.64 -10.26 -15.43
N SER A 167 -24.04 -11.38 -16.03
CA SER A 167 -23.92 -12.70 -15.41
C SER A 167 -22.48 -13.26 -15.46
N LYS A 168 -21.62 -12.65 -16.29
CA LYS A 168 -20.26 -13.13 -16.54
C LYS A 168 -19.22 -12.42 -15.69
N TRP A 169 -18.54 -13.18 -14.84
CA TRP A 169 -17.34 -12.79 -14.12
C TRP A 169 -16.16 -13.63 -14.61
N ASP A 170 -15.74 -13.40 -15.84
CA ASP A 170 -14.84 -14.29 -16.58
C ASP A 170 -13.74 -13.57 -17.36
N SER A 171 -13.52 -12.28 -17.10
CA SER A 171 -12.33 -11.58 -17.61
C SER A 171 -11.04 -12.26 -17.15
N LYS A 172 -9.95 -11.99 -17.85
CA LYS A 172 -8.62 -12.50 -17.50
C LYS A 172 -8.27 -12.16 -16.04
N GLU A 173 -8.59 -10.93 -15.62
CA GLU A 173 -8.40 -10.46 -14.26
C GLU A 173 -9.29 -11.19 -13.26
N ALA A 174 -10.59 -11.30 -13.55
CA ALA A 174 -11.54 -12.04 -12.71
C ALA A 174 -11.08 -13.49 -12.48
N ASN A 175 -10.55 -14.15 -13.52
CA ASN A 175 -10.08 -15.53 -13.42
C ASN A 175 -8.82 -15.67 -12.54
N ARG A 176 -7.94 -14.67 -12.48
CA ARG A 176 -6.79 -14.70 -11.55
C ARG A 176 -7.24 -14.57 -10.09
N LEU A 177 -8.30 -13.80 -9.83
CA LEU A 177 -8.81 -13.54 -8.49
C LEU A 177 -9.57 -14.74 -7.88
N LYS A 178 -10.08 -15.65 -8.70
CA LYS A 178 -10.83 -16.86 -8.28
C LYS A 178 -10.01 -17.88 -7.51
N GLN A 179 -8.68 -17.86 -7.62
CA GLN A 179 -7.82 -18.81 -6.91
C GLN A 179 -8.08 -18.72 -5.41
N GLN A 180 -8.32 -19.85 -4.75
CA GLN A 180 -8.64 -19.87 -3.33
C GLN A 180 -7.40 -19.56 -2.46
N PRO A 181 -7.60 -19.09 -1.22
CA PRO A 181 -6.54 -19.04 -0.21
C PRO A 181 -5.88 -20.43 -0.04
N PRO A 182 -4.58 -20.51 0.29
CA PRO A 182 -3.74 -19.42 0.77
C PRO A 182 -3.00 -18.64 -0.31
N THR A 183 -3.06 -19.03 -1.59
CA THR A 183 -2.29 -18.41 -2.68
C THR A 183 -3.07 -17.40 -3.51
N GLY A 184 -4.40 -17.37 -3.40
CA GLY A 184 -5.26 -16.43 -4.10
C GLY A 184 -6.36 -15.82 -3.23
N LEU A 185 -7.21 -15.01 -3.86
CA LEU A 185 -8.18 -14.19 -3.14
C LEU A 185 -9.59 -14.80 -3.02
N GLY A 186 -9.91 -15.86 -3.73
CA GLY A 186 -11.23 -16.50 -3.70
C GLY A 186 -12.38 -15.58 -4.12
N ILE A 187 -12.10 -14.52 -4.88
CA ILE A 187 -13.10 -13.56 -5.36
C ILE A 187 -13.73 -14.16 -6.63
N THR A 188 -14.91 -14.72 -6.48
CA THR A 188 -15.60 -15.49 -7.53
C THR A 188 -16.73 -14.75 -8.20
N THR A 189 -17.19 -13.64 -7.60
CA THR A 189 -18.28 -12.82 -8.12
C THR A 189 -17.93 -11.32 -8.11
N PRO A 190 -18.66 -10.48 -8.87
CA PRO A 190 -18.51 -9.03 -8.77
C PRO A 190 -18.86 -8.49 -7.37
N ASN A 191 -19.83 -9.10 -6.68
CA ASN A 191 -20.22 -8.69 -5.34
C ASN A 191 -19.09 -8.95 -4.33
N ASP A 192 -18.43 -10.12 -4.42
CA ASP A 192 -17.24 -10.41 -3.62
C ASP A 192 -16.19 -9.29 -3.81
N ALA A 193 -15.95 -8.86 -5.05
CA ALA A 193 -14.98 -7.81 -5.36
C ALA A 193 -15.39 -6.42 -4.81
N LEU A 194 -16.68 -6.08 -4.87
CA LEU A 194 -17.23 -4.82 -4.35
C LEU A 194 -17.16 -4.74 -2.82
N GLU A 195 -17.23 -5.87 -2.12
CA GLU A 195 -17.04 -5.93 -0.67
C GLU A 195 -15.58 -5.72 -0.25
N GLU A 196 -14.64 -6.06 -1.13
CA GLU A 196 -13.20 -6.03 -0.84
C GLU A 196 -12.56 -4.65 -1.05
N ILE A 197 -13.05 -3.83 -1.98
CA ILE A 197 -12.39 -2.57 -2.34
C ILE A 197 -13.31 -1.35 -2.42
N TRP A 198 -12.78 -0.22 -1.96
CA TRP A 198 -13.28 1.13 -2.22
C TRP A 198 -12.15 2.16 -2.00
N PRO A 199 -11.73 2.98 -2.98
CA PRO A 199 -12.33 3.16 -4.30
C PRO A 199 -11.81 2.17 -5.35
N ILE A 200 -12.51 2.12 -6.49
CA ILE A 200 -12.07 1.42 -7.71
C ILE A 200 -11.01 2.29 -8.40
N LEU A 201 -9.84 1.70 -8.67
CA LEU A 201 -8.76 2.38 -9.37
C LEU A 201 -9.10 2.62 -10.85
N MET A 202 -8.95 3.86 -11.30
CA MET A 202 -9.07 4.23 -12.72
C MET A 202 -7.70 4.14 -13.42
N GLY A 203 -7.24 2.92 -13.67
CA GLY A 203 -5.96 2.63 -14.36
C GLY A 203 -6.11 1.87 -15.68
N VAL A 204 -5.00 1.45 -16.29
CA VAL A 204 -5.00 0.59 -17.48
C VAL A 204 -5.17 -0.87 -17.06
N CYS A 205 -6.08 -1.60 -17.72
CA CYS A 205 -6.26 -3.03 -17.51
C CYS A 205 -5.37 -3.86 -18.43
N SER A 206 -5.10 -5.09 -18.03
CA SER A 206 -4.20 -5.95 -18.81
C SER A 206 -4.97 -6.47 -20.02
N TYR A 207 -4.63 -6.02 -21.22
CA TYR A 207 -5.14 -6.62 -22.46
C TYR A 207 -4.82 -8.14 -22.54
#